data_AF-A0A3C0BD13-F1
#
_entry.id   AF-A0A3C0BD13-F1
#
_cell.length_a   1.000
_cell.length_b   1.000
_cell.length_c   1.000
_cell.angle_alpha   90.00
_cell.angle_beta   90.00
_cell.angle_gamma   90.00
#
_symmetry.space_group_name_H-M   'P 1'
#
loop_
_entity.id
_entity.type
_entity.pdbx_description
1 polymer ?
#
loop_
_entity_poly.entity_id
_entity_poly.type
_entity_poly.pdbx_seq_one_letter_code
_entity_poly.pdbx_strand_id
1 'polypeptide(L)'
;MKRTLLPVKILLILLMAVTLTSCFPEDEMVTPVKPGDVKTVMIEMLPEYTLQTFFSLSLDSVTGINNRTLWDMALSCDPDDYTLWLNTSIMMYAARTGTTDFSAKLNPAAVQEWFFDESTGDLTGNAIGQWWVAEDGLVQSKMEVFLIALGVDDEGISTGYIKVQPLVDAQTQEVSLKVARPDGSNERTFVLPRVTDRRRVYLSFNNGYISPQPEPESQDWDLLFSTYTTLLFTDEGEPYPYLVNGVLINDKEVMAALDGQHDFEAIDRQKAESTLLSRQMDIIGYDWKKVNGDVTSGNITYTTLPNRNYIIRNRSGALYKLRFIDFYNKQGKKGYPTFEYQRL
;
A
#
# COMPACT_ATOMS: atom_id res chain seq x y z
N MET A 1 12.07 -43.78 -81.10
CA MET A 1 12.30 -43.68 -79.63
C MET A 1 13.33 -42.60 -79.35
N LYS A 2 12.91 -41.38 -78.97
CA LYS A 2 13.78 -40.38 -78.35
C LYS A 2 13.24 -40.13 -76.95
N ARG A 3 13.93 -40.64 -75.93
CA ARG A 3 13.62 -40.35 -74.52
C ARG A 3 14.17 -38.96 -74.21
N THR A 4 13.29 -37.97 -74.11
CA THR A 4 13.62 -36.66 -73.55
C THR A 4 13.79 -36.81 -72.06
N LEU A 5 15.05 -36.85 -71.60
CA LEU A 5 15.41 -36.77 -70.19
C LEU A 5 15.04 -35.37 -69.69
N LEU A 6 14.16 -35.30 -68.69
CA LEU A 6 13.88 -34.06 -67.97
C LEU A 6 15.22 -33.56 -67.37
N PRO A 7 15.65 -32.32 -67.66
CA PRO A 7 16.94 -31.84 -67.17
C PRO A 7 16.95 -31.85 -65.64
N VAL A 8 18.02 -32.39 -65.04
CA VAL A 8 18.22 -32.55 -63.59
C VAL A 8 17.92 -31.28 -62.78
N LYS A 9 18.11 -30.10 -63.40
CA LYS A 9 17.75 -28.80 -62.82
C LYS A 9 16.24 -28.64 -62.57
N ILE A 10 15.37 -29.13 -63.45
CA ILE A 10 13.91 -29.07 -63.27
C ILE A 10 13.48 -30.03 -62.16
N LEU A 11 14.12 -31.20 -62.04
CA LEU A 11 13.87 -32.15 -60.96
C LEU A 11 14.28 -31.59 -59.59
N LEU A 12 15.43 -30.89 -59.52
CA LEU A 12 15.86 -30.22 -58.28
C LEU A 12 14.93 -29.07 -57.87
N ILE A 13 14.43 -28.29 -58.82
CA ILE A 13 13.49 -27.19 -58.53
C ILE A 13 12.14 -27.75 -58.05
N LEU A 14 11.67 -28.86 -58.64
CA LEU A 14 10.46 -29.52 -58.17
C LEU A 14 10.66 -30.10 -56.76
N LEU A 15 11.82 -30.71 -56.47
CA LEU A 15 12.14 -31.28 -55.16
C LEU A 15 12.24 -30.21 -54.07
N MET A 16 12.75 -29.02 -54.40
CA MET A 16 12.85 -27.87 -53.50
C MET A 16 11.49 -27.20 -53.22
N ALA A 17 10.54 -27.31 -54.15
CA ALA A 17 9.17 -26.83 -53.94
C ALA A 17 8.36 -27.72 -52.98
N VAL A 18 8.68 -29.01 -52.87
CA VAL A 18 8.01 -29.93 -51.93
C VAL A 18 8.49 -29.74 -50.47
N THR A 19 9.68 -29.15 -50.25
CA THR A 19 10.20 -28.93 -48.88
C THR A 19 9.69 -27.64 -48.23
N LEU A 20 8.89 -26.82 -48.92
CA LEU A 20 8.36 -25.55 -48.39
C LEU A 20 6.94 -25.66 -47.82
N THR A 21 6.40 -26.88 -47.65
CA THR A 21 5.18 -27.07 -46.85
C THR A 21 5.55 -27.01 -45.37
N SER A 22 5.86 -25.81 -44.89
CA SER A 22 5.87 -25.51 -43.46
C SER A 22 4.45 -25.72 -42.97
N CYS A 23 4.23 -26.80 -42.22
CA CYS A 23 3.05 -26.95 -41.38
C CYS A 23 3.22 -25.89 -40.29
N PHE A 24 2.71 -24.67 -40.53
CA PHE A 24 2.53 -23.73 -39.45
C PHE A 24 1.65 -24.44 -38.41
N PRO A 25 2.12 -24.59 -37.16
CA PRO A 25 1.22 -24.96 -36.09
C PRO A 25 0.04 -24.00 -36.18
N GLU A 26 -1.19 -24.52 -36.23
CA GLU A 26 -2.35 -23.65 -36.04
C GLU A 26 -2.10 -22.94 -34.71
N ASP A 27 -2.05 -21.60 -34.73
CA ASP A 27 -2.00 -20.80 -33.51
C ASP A 27 -3.11 -21.35 -32.61
N GLU A 28 -2.73 -22.00 -31.51
CA GLU A 28 -3.71 -22.51 -30.56
C GLU A 28 -4.53 -21.30 -30.14
N MET A 29 -5.79 -21.26 -30.55
CA MET A 29 -6.71 -20.20 -30.15
C MET A 29 -6.76 -20.22 -28.64
N VAL A 30 -6.04 -19.29 -28.01
CA VAL A 30 -6.13 -19.06 -26.57
C VAL A 30 -7.57 -18.63 -26.35
N THR A 31 -8.38 -19.55 -25.82
CA THR A 31 -9.77 -19.24 -25.48
C THR A 31 -9.73 -18.06 -24.51
N PRO A 32 -10.41 -16.94 -24.82
CA PRO A 32 -10.45 -15.80 -23.92
C PRO A 32 -10.97 -16.28 -22.57
N VAL A 33 -10.19 -16.04 -21.51
CA VAL A 33 -10.65 -16.32 -20.15
C VAL A 33 -11.94 -15.52 -19.96
N LYS A 34 -13.05 -16.22 -19.72
CA LYS A 34 -14.33 -15.54 -19.48
C LYS A 34 -14.21 -14.71 -18.20
N PRO A 35 -14.76 -13.48 -18.18
CA PRO A 35 -14.90 -12.72 -16.95
C PRO A 35 -15.62 -13.54 -15.87
N GLY A 36 -15.23 -13.35 -14.62
CA GLY A 36 -15.95 -13.93 -13.49
C GLY A 36 -17.28 -13.24 -13.24
N ASP A 37 -18.05 -13.70 -12.25
CA ASP A 37 -19.26 -12.99 -11.81
C ASP A 37 -18.90 -11.70 -11.04
N VAL A 38 -19.81 -10.72 -11.05
CA VAL A 38 -19.73 -9.56 -10.16
C VAL A 38 -20.00 -10.04 -8.73
N LYS A 39 -19.09 -9.71 -7.82
CA LYS A 39 -19.18 -10.04 -6.40
C LYS A 39 -19.38 -8.78 -5.58
N THR A 40 -20.12 -8.88 -4.48
CA THR A 40 -20.37 -7.78 -3.54
C THR A 40 -19.81 -8.13 -2.17
N VAL A 41 -18.98 -7.25 -1.60
CA VAL A 41 -18.34 -7.44 -0.29
C VAL A 41 -18.55 -6.20 0.55
N MET A 42 -18.86 -6.41 1.83
CA MET A 42 -18.91 -5.36 2.86
C MET A 42 -17.75 -5.59 3.82
N ILE A 43 -16.95 -4.55 4.07
CA ILE A 43 -15.85 -4.58 5.02
C ILE A 43 -16.27 -3.85 6.29
N GLU A 44 -16.06 -4.47 7.44
CA GLU A 44 -16.30 -3.85 8.73
C GLU A 44 -15.05 -3.07 9.19
N MET A 45 -15.24 -1.77 9.45
CA MET A 45 -14.23 -0.88 10.04
C MET A 45 -14.64 -0.32 11.40
N LEU A 46 -15.86 -0.62 11.84
CA LEU A 46 -16.56 0.01 12.96
C LEU A 46 -16.87 1.50 12.74
N PRO A 47 -17.87 2.07 13.44
CA PRO A 47 -18.23 3.48 13.28
C PRO A 47 -17.10 4.46 13.59
N GLU A 48 -16.18 4.08 14.46
CA GLU A 48 -15.02 4.86 14.90
C GLU A 48 -13.77 4.60 14.03
N TYR A 49 -13.88 3.72 13.03
CA TYR A 49 -12.79 3.38 12.08
C TYR A 49 -11.52 2.84 12.74
N THR A 50 -11.67 2.07 13.82
CA THR A 50 -10.57 1.57 14.65
C THR A 50 -9.88 0.34 14.07
N LEU A 51 -10.43 -0.26 13.01
CA LEU A 51 -9.90 -1.46 12.39
C LEU A 51 -9.07 -1.16 11.14
N GLN A 52 -8.01 -1.96 10.98
CA GLN A 52 -7.30 -2.20 9.74
C GLN A 52 -7.72 -3.56 9.22
N THR A 53 -8.36 -3.60 8.05
CA THR A 53 -8.89 -4.84 7.47
C THR A 53 -8.25 -5.10 6.12
N PHE A 54 -7.58 -6.25 6.00
CA PHE A 54 -6.87 -6.69 4.79
C PHE A 54 -7.75 -7.64 3.98
N PHE A 55 -7.86 -7.41 2.68
CA PHE A 55 -8.70 -8.19 1.77
C PHE A 55 -7.90 -8.67 0.56
N SER A 56 -8.12 -9.93 0.16
CA SER A 56 -7.58 -10.48 -1.09
C SER A 56 -8.69 -10.67 -2.13
N LEU A 57 -8.51 -10.06 -3.30
CA LEU A 57 -9.37 -10.22 -4.47
C LEU A 57 -9.29 -11.63 -5.06
N SER A 58 -8.12 -12.28 -4.96
CA SER A 58 -7.95 -13.65 -5.42
C SER A 58 -8.61 -14.68 -4.52
N LEU A 59 -8.55 -14.48 -3.20
CA LEU A 59 -9.12 -15.40 -2.22
C LEU A 59 -10.58 -15.06 -1.88
N ASP A 60 -11.09 -13.91 -2.33
CA ASP A 60 -12.44 -13.41 -2.01
C ASP A 60 -12.72 -13.42 -0.50
N SER A 61 -11.75 -12.97 0.29
CA SER A 61 -11.82 -13.06 1.75
C SER A 61 -10.95 -12.02 2.43
N VAL A 62 -11.35 -11.72 3.67
CA VAL A 62 -10.53 -10.98 4.62
C VAL A 62 -9.42 -11.88 5.12
N THR A 63 -8.18 -11.44 4.99
CA THR A 63 -6.97 -12.22 5.34
C THR A 63 -6.30 -11.72 6.61
N GLY A 64 -6.69 -10.55 7.12
CA GLY A 64 -6.21 -10.03 8.40
C GLY A 64 -7.10 -8.90 8.91
N ILE A 65 -7.19 -8.80 10.24
CA ILE A 65 -7.84 -7.69 10.94
C ILE A 65 -7.01 -7.37 12.18
N ASN A 66 -6.73 -6.09 12.42
CA ASN A 66 -6.17 -5.61 13.67
C ASN A 66 -6.73 -4.24 14.06
N ASN A 67 -6.55 -3.86 15.33
CA ASN A 67 -6.78 -2.48 15.74
C ASN A 67 -5.66 -1.59 15.19
N ARG A 68 -6.02 -0.42 14.65
CA ARG A 68 -5.10 0.55 14.07
C ARG A 68 -4.02 1.06 15.04
N THR A 69 -4.29 1.03 16.35
CA THR A 69 -3.35 1.45 17.42
C THR A 69 -2.36 0.36 17.84
N LEU A 70 -2.41 -0.83 17.23
CA LEU A 70 -1.60 -1.98 17.65
C LEU A 70 -0.08 -1.77 17.47
N TRP A 71 0.32 -0.91 16.54
CA TRP A 71 1.71 -0.68 16.16
C TRP A 71 2.01 0.82 16.05
N ASP A 72 3.30 1.17 16.16
CA ASP A 72 3.76 2.57 16.11
C ASP A 72 4.70 2.81 14.92
N MET A 73 5.56 1.84 14.63
CA MET A 73 6.56 1.97 13.56
C MET A 73 6.77 0.64 12.87
N ALA A 74 7.05 0.72 11.56
CA ALA A 74 7.31 -0.44 10.71
C ALA A 74 8.64 -0.28 9.97
N LEU A 75 9.35 -1.39 9.75
CA LEU A 75 10.59 -1.46 8.99
C LEU A 75 10.37 -2.26 7.72
N SER A 76 10.82 -1.72 6.57
CA SER A 76 10.80 -2.45 5.31
C SER A 76 11.63 -3.72 5.37
N CYS A 77 11.13 -4.76 4.71
CA CYS A 77 11.82 -6.05 4.60
C CYS A 77 12.45 -6.29 3.22
N ASP A 78 12.25 -5.40 2.24
CA ASP A 78 12.83 -5.57 0.90
C ASP A 78 14.35 -5.54 0.93
N PRO A 79 15.04 -6.39 0.15
CA PRO A 79 16.50 -6.36 0.05
C PRO A 79 17.03 -4.93 -0.14
N ASP A 80 18.04 -4.56 0.64
CA ASP A 80 18.67 -3.24 0.63
C ASP A 80 17.77 -2.04 0.99
N ASP A 81 16.51 -2.27 1.39
CA ASP A 81 15.60 -1.26 1.91
C ASP A 81 15.52 -1.33 3.44
N TYR A 82 15.87 -0.22 4.09
CA TYR A 82 15.81 -0.04 5.54
C TYR A 82 14.82 1.06 5.94
N THR A 83 13.87 1.40 5.06
CA THR A 83 12.90 2.47 5.30
C THR A 83 12.07 2.20 6.56
N LEU A 84 11.97 3.23 7.41
CA LEU A 84 11.11 3.24 8.58
C LEU A 84 9.83 4.02 8.26
N TRP A 85 8.69 3.44 8.59
CA TRP A 85 7.37 4.00 8.38
C TRP A 85 6.69 4.26 9.72
N LEU A 86 6.09 5.42 9.86
CA LEU A 86 5.20 5.76 10.97
C LEU A 86 3.84 5.10 10.79
N ASN A 87 3.11 4.97 11.89
CA ASN A 87 1.72 4.58 11.82
C ASN A 87 0.83 5.76 11.37
N THR A 88 0.58 5.82 10.06
CA THR A 88 -0.28 6.84 9.45
C THR A 88 -1.74 6.73 9.87
N SER A 89 -2.19 5.56 10.36
CA SER A 89 -3.60 5.36 10.76
C SER A 89 -3.99 6.07 12.06
N ILE A 90 -2.99 6.55 12.81
CA ILE A 90 -3.18 7.26 14.07
C ILE A 90 -2.54 8.66 14.05
N MET A 91 -2.23 9.22 12.86
CA MET A 91 -1.71 10.59 12.71
C MET A 91 -0.37 10.86 13.40
N MET A 92 0.56 9.91 13.30
CA MET A 92 1.93 10.12 13.79
C MET A 92 2.71 11.10 12.92
N TYR A 93 3.60 11.85 13.57
CA TYR A 93 4.55 12.76 12.93
C TYR A 93 5.98 12.52 13.45
N ALA A 94 6.97 12.89 12.65
CA ALA A 94 8.37 12.92 13.03
C ALA A 94 8.97 14.32 12.84
N ALA A 95 9.88 14.67 13.73
CA ALA A 95 10.78 15.79 13.58
C ALA A 95 12.21 15.27 13.47
N ARG A 96 12.91 15.71 12.43
CA ARG A 96 14.33 15.43 12.19
C ARG A 96 15.13 16.42 13.00
N THR A 97 15.82 15.94 14.04
CA THR A 97 16.43 16.85 15.03
C THR A 97 17.81 17.33 14.61
N GLY A 98 18.45 16.64 13.66
CA GLY A 98 19.84 16.90 13.25
C GLY A 98 20.88 16.57 14.32
N THR A 99 20.49 16.11 15.52
CA THR A 99 21.44 15.67 16.56
C THR A 99 21.59 14.16 16.55
N THR A 100 22.80 13.70 16.87
CA THR A 100 23.12 12.29 17.13
C THR A 100 23.27 11.97 18.62
N ASP A 101 23.23 13.00 19.47
CA ASP A 101 23.32 12.86 20.93
C ASP A 101 21.96 12.42 21.50
N PHE A 102 21.82 11.11 21.74
CA PHE A 102 20.62 10.54 22.35
C PHE A 102 20.41 10.96 23.81
N SER A 103 21.45 11.42 24.50
CA SER A 103 21.33 11.89 25.89
C SER A 103 20.69 13.27 25.99
N ALA A 104 20.74 14.06 24.91
CA ALA A 104 20.14 15.37 24.84
C ALA A 104 18.62 15.31 25.09
N LYS A 105 18.13 16.20 25.95
CA LYS A 105 16.69 16.38 26.17
C LYS A 105 16.09 17.13 25.00
N LEU A 106 14.93 16.68 24.54
CA LEU A 106 14.19 17.32 23.44
C LEU A 106 12.94 18.00 23.99
N ASN A 107 12.65 19.19 23.46
CA ASN A 107 11.43 19.93 23.78
C ASN A 107 10.50 19.90 22.56
N PRO A 108 9.37 19.17 22.60
CA PRO A 108 8.41 19.14 21.50
C PRO A 108 7.90 20.52 21.09
N ALA A 109 7.80 21.48 22.02
CA ALA A 109 7.37 22.85 21.73
C ALA A 109 8.41 23.68 20.97
N ALA A 110 9.65 23.20 20.85
CA ALA A 110 10.71 23.85 20.08
C ALA A 110 10.86 23.31 18.65
N VAL A 111 10.06 22.30 18.27
CA VAL A 111 10.06 21.76 16.91
C VAL A 111 9.47 22.78 15.94
N GLN A 112 10.21 23.07 14.87
CA GLN A 112 9.78 24.00 13.83
C GLN A 112 8.95 23.33 12.74
N GLU A 113 9.25 22.07 12.44
CA GLU A 113 8.64 21.34 11.34
C GLU A 113 8.35 19.88 11.74
N TRP A 114 7.15 19.43 11.42
CA TRP A 114 6.67 18.07 11.62
C TRP A 114 6.35 17.44 10.27
N PHE A 115 6.91 16.27 10.03
CA PHE A 115 6.69 15.48 8.83
C PHE A 115 5.78 14.29 9.15
N PHE A 116 4.90 13.92 8.23
CA PHE A 116 4.15 12.66 8.27
C PHE A 116 4.43 11.88 6.99
N ASP A 117 4.21 10.57 7.01
CA ASP A 117 4.36 9.77 5.79
C ASP A 117 3.20 10.09 4.84
N GLU A 118 3.53 10.56 3.63
CA GLU A 118 2.54 10.79 2.59
C GLU A 118 1.79 9.49 2.23
N SER A 119 0.49 9.61 1.95
CA SER A 119 -0.38 8.46 1.67
C SER A 119 -0.08 7.77 0.34
N THR A 120 0.76 8.37 -0.52
CA THR A 120 1.16 7.83 -1.82
C THR A 120 2.07 6.62 -1.70
N GLY A 121 2.78 6.47 -0.59
CA GLY A 121 3.84 5.47 -0.41
C GLY A 121 5.18 5.84 -1.06
N ASP A 122 5.30 7.04 -1.65
CA ASP A 122 6.57 7.52 -2.22
C ASP A 122 7.59 7.82 -1.11
N LEU A 123 8.83 7.37 -1.31
CA LEU A 123 9.93 7.59 -0.35
C LEU A 123 10.31 9.06 -0.19
N THR A 124 10.02 9.91 -1.18
CA THR A 124 10.21 11.36 -1.09
C THR A 124 9.30 11.99 -0.03
N GLY A 125 8.13 11.40 0.18
CA GLY A 125 7.15 11.79 1.21
C GLY A 125 7.31 11.07 2.54
N ASN A 126 8.39 10.30 2.77
CA ASN A 126 8.64 9.60 4.03
C ASN A 126 9.12 10.57 5.13
N ALA A 127 8.49 10.52 6.30
CA ALA A 127 8.74 11.43 7.41
C ALA A 127 10.15 11.28 8.01
N ILE A 128 10.61 10.03 8.18
CA ILE A 128 11.93 9.74 8.73
C ILE A 128 13.02 10.10 7.72
N GLY A 129 12.80 9.80 6.44
CA GLY A 129 13.77 9.91 5.38
C GLY A 129 14.87 8.83 5.47
N GLN A 130 15.94 9.03 4.70
CA GLN A 130 17.06 8.10 4.68
C GLN A 130 17.94 8.24 5.93
N TRP A 131 17.70 7.40 6.94
CA TRP A 131 18.41 7.39 8.23
C TRP A 131 19.70 6.53 8.23
N TRP A 132 20.02 5.87 7.11
CA TRP A 132 21.14 4.94 6.97
C TRP A 132 22.00 5.30 5.75
N VAL A 133 23.19 4.72 5.68
CA VAL A 133 24.11 4.80 4.54
C VAL A 133 24.72 3.41 4.29
N ALA A 134 25.00 3.08 3.02
CA ALA A 134 25.76 1.89 2.67
C ALA A 134 27.19 2.28 2.31
N GLU A 135 28.16 1.68 3.00
CA GLU A 135 29.60 1.86 2.78
C GLU A 135 30.26 0.48 2.76
N ASP A 136 31.07 0.20 1.74
CA ASP A 136 31.80 -1.07 1.57
C ASP A 136 30.93 -2.33 1.67
N GLY A 137 29.67 -2.25 1.22
CA GLY A 137 28.71 -3.36 1.27
C GLY A 137 28.09 -3.62 2.63
N LEU A 138 28.31 -2.74 3.61
CA LEU A 138 27.68 -2.77 4.93
C LEU A 138 26.80 -1.54 5.13
N VAL A 139 25.66 -1.75 5.79
CA VAL A 139 24.75 -0.67 6.13
C VAL A 139 25.08 -0.15 7.52
N GLN A 140 25.12 1.18 7.63
CA GLN A 140 25.39 1.90 8.87
C GLN A 140 24.28 2.91 9.14
N SER A 141 23.92 3.08 10.42
CA SER A 141 23.02 4.15 10.83
C SER A 141 23.72 5.50 10.78
N LYS A 142 23.01 6.55 10.37
CA LYS A 142 23.44 7.96 10.54
C LYS A 142 23.35 8.43 11.99
N MET A 143 22.79 7.60 12.88
CA MET A 143 22.61 7.84 14.31
C MET A 143 21.78 9.08 14.64
N GLU A 144 21.04 9.64 13.68
CA GLU A 144 20.16 10.77 13.94
C GLU A 144 19.07 10.36 14.96
N VAL A 145 18.83 11.25 15.91
CA VAL A 145 17.72 11.14 16.86
C VAL A 145 16.51 11.82 16.23
N PHE A 146 15.39 11.13 16.16
CA PHE A 146 14.11 11.67 15.73
C PHE A 146 13.24 11.93 16.96
N LEU A 147 12.46 13.01 16.93
CA LEU A 147 11.37 13.18 17.89
C LEU A 147 10.07 12.79 17.18
N ILE A 148 9.33 11.84 17.75
CA ILE A 148 8.10 11.31 17.18
C ILE A 148 6.92 11.78 18.02
N ALA A 149 5.93 12.40 17.37
CA ALA A 149 4.61 12.58 17.95
C ALA A 149 3.84 11.26 17.76
N LEU A 150 3.37 10.67 18.86
CA LEU A 150 2.79 9.32 18.91
C LEU A 150 1.38 9.23 18.31
N GLY A 151 0.91 10.30 17.69
CA GLY A 151 -0.40 10.37 17.08
C GLY A 151 -1.51 10.63 18.09
N VAL A 152 -2.69 10.11 17.79
CA VAL A 152 -3.92 10.29 18.56
C VAL A 152 -4.55 8.96 18.96
N ASP A 153 -5.26 8.95 20.07
CA ASP A 153 -6.14 7.84 20.47
C ASP A 153 -7.49 7.87 19.72
N ASP A 154 -8.40 6.97 20.10
CA ASP A 154 -9.71 6.84 19.44
C ASP A 154 -10.63 8.06 19.72
N GLU A 155 -10.33 8.84 20.75
CA GLU A 155 -10.96 10.12 21.06
C GLU A 155 -10.31 11.32 20.33
N GLY A 156 -9.23 11.09 19.59
CA GLY A 156 -8.50 12.15 18.88
C GLY A 156 -7.53 12.93 19.77
N ILE A 157 -7.25 12.46 20.98
CA ILE A 157 -6.34 13.10 21.93
C ILE A 157 -4.90 12.65 21.65
N SER A 158 -3.97 13.61 21.65
CA SER A 158 -2.55 13.31 21.45
C SER A 158 -2.01 12.38 22.54
N THR A 159 -1.31 11.32 22.11
CA THR A 159 -0.76 10.28 23.00
C THR A 159 0.68 10.57 23.45
N GLY A 160 1.21 11.74 23.12
CA GLY A 160 2.50 12.25 23.59
C GLY A 160 3.64 12.11 22.59
N TYR A 161 4.87 12.08 23.10
CA TYR A 161 6.09 12.13 22.29
C TYR A 161 7.13 11.12 22.76
N ILE A 162 7.95 10.65 21.83
CA ILE A 162 9.09 9.74 22.11
C ILE A 162 10.29 10.12 21.24
N LYS A 163 11.51 9.94 21.76
CA LYS A 163 12.74 10.00 20.96
C LYS A 163 13.01 8.62 20.37
N VAL A 164 13.43 8.57 19.12
CA VAL A 164 13.82 7.32 18.42
C VAL A 164 15.16 7.54 17.76
N GLN A 165 16.12 6.65 18.01
CA GLN A 165 17.39 6.58 17.29
C GLN A 165 17.50 5.19 16.66
N PRO A 166 17.36 5.08 15.33
CA PRO A 166 17.51 3.82 14.64
C PRO A 166 19.00 3.46 14.54
N LEU A 167 19.32 2.18 14.69
CA LEU A 167 20.66 1.63 14.73
C LEU A 167 20.73 0.40 13.84
N VAL A 168 21.91 0.13 13.28
CA VAL A 168 22.21 -1.11 12.56
C VAL A 168 23.40 -1.76 13.24
N ASP A 169 23.27 -3.03 13.61
CA ASP A 169 24.38 -3.80 14.16
C ASP A 169 25.45 -4.05 13.08
N ALA A 170 26.70 -3.70 13.36
CA ALA A 170 27.79 -3.79 12.39
C ALA A 170 28.13 -5.23 11.98
N GLN A 171 27.79 -6.23 12.80
CA GLN A 171 28.10 -7.64 12.54
C GLN A 171 26.89 -8.39 11.97
N THR A 172 25.72 -8.24 12.59
CA THR A 172 24.51 -8.99 12.21
C THR A 172 23.67 -8.28 11.16
N GLN A 173 23.91 -6.98 10.94
CA GLN A 173 23.08 -6.10 10.08
C GLN A 173 21.63 -5.99 10.56
N GLU A 174 21.35 -6.39 11.81
CA GLU A 174 20.03 -6.25 12.42
C GLU A 174 19.71 -4.79 12.73
N VAL A 175 18.47 -4.41 12.48
CA VAL A 175 17.96 -3.09 12.82
C VAL A 175 17.41 -3.09 14.23
N SER A 176 17.76 -2.07 15.00
CA SER A 176 17.15 -1.81 16.29
C SER A 176 16.78 -0.34 16.45
N LEU A 177 15.82 -0.07 17.31
CA LEU A 177 15.39 1.28 17.67
C LEU A 177 15.67 1.51 19.14
N LYS A 178 16.57 2.45 19.42
CA LYS A 178 16.76 2.99 20.77
C LYS A 178 15.73 4.08 21.00
N VAL A 179 14.93 3.97 22.06
CA VAL A 179 13.82 4.88 22.34
C VAL A 179 13.83 5.37 23.79
N ALA A 180 13.35 6.59 24.02
CA ALA A 180 13.22 7.18 25.36
C ALA A 180 12.17 8.30 25.34
N ARG A 181 11.67 8.71 26.51
CA ARG A 181 10.88 9.95 26.60
C ARG A 181 11.75 11.16 26.23
N PRO A 182 11.13 12.31 25.86
CA PRO A 182 11.88 13.51 25.48
C PRO A 182 12.86 14.00 26.55
N ASP A 183 12.56 13.75 27.83
CA ASP A 183 13.42 14.09 28.98
C ASP A 183 14.57 13.10 29.23
N GLY A 184 14.66 12.02 28.43
CA GLY A 184 15.66 10.94 28.55
C GLY A 184 15.25 9.78 29.45
N SER A 185 14.07 9.83 30.10
CA SER A 185 13.60 8.74 30.95
C SER A 185 13.03 7.56 30.14
N ASN A 186 12.94 6.39 30.78
CA ASN A 186 12.41 5.16 30.17
C ASN A 186 13.12 4.74 28.87
N GLU A 187 14.45 4.81 28.87
CA GLU A 187 15.28 4.34 27.75
C GLU A 187 15.12 2.82 27.55
N ARG A 188 14.82 2.42 26.32
CA ARG A 188 14.62 1.03 25.89
C ARG A 188 15.19 0.84 24.50
N THR A 189 15.54 -0.39 24.13
CA THR A 189 15.96 -0.74 22.78
C THR A 189 15.14 -1.92 22.28
N PHE A 190 14.61 -1.81 21.07
CA PHE A 190 13.81 -2.85 20.43
C PHE A 190 14.47 -3.32 19.14
N VAL A 191 14.62 -4.62 18.96
CA VAL A 191 15.11 -5.22 17.71
C VAL A 191 13.92 -5.46 16.77
N LEU A 192 14.11 -5.18 15.47
CA LEU A 192 13.15 -5.50 14.41
C LEU A 192 13.77 -6.53 13.46
N PRO A 193 13.55 -7.83 13.68
CA PRO A 193 14.01 -8.85 12.75
C PRO A 193 13.27 -8.72 11.42
N ARG A 194 14.00 -8.54 10.33
CA ARG A 194 13.43 -8.52 8.97
C ARG A 194 13.01 -9.92 8.56
N VAL A 195 11.87 -10.03 7.87
CA VAL A 195 11.28 -11.31 7.46
C VAL A 195 11.00 -11.29 5.95
N THR A 196 11.49 -12.30 5.22
CA THR A 196 11.58 -12.30 3.75
C THR A 196 10.24 -12.35 3.00
N ASP A 197 9.20 -12.92 3.60
CA ASP A 197 7.86 -13.05 2.98
C ASP A 197 6.95 -11.86 3.27
N ARG A 198 7.43 -10.88 4.04
CA ARG A 198 6.67 -9.72 4.49
C ARG A 198 7.17 -8.45 3.83
N ARG A 199 6.26 -7.50 3.67
CA ARG A 199 6.62 -6.18 3.15
C ARG A 199 7.33 -5.37 4.21
N ARG A 200 6.80 -5.49 5.43
CA ARG A 200 7.18 -4.72 6.61
C ARG A 200 7.06 -5.60 7.85
N VAL A 201 7.88 -5.29 8.84
CA VAL A 201 7.72 -5.78 10.21
C VAL A 201 7.41 -4.63 11.14
N TYR A 202 6.58 -4.91 12.15
CA TYR A 202 5.93 -3.91 12.98
C TYR A 202 6.36 -4.04 14.44
N LEU A 203 6.54 -2.90 15.10
CA LEU A 203 6.71 -2.81 16.54
C LEU A 203 5.67 -1.87 17.17
N SER A 204 5.50 -2.00 18.48
CA SER A 204 4.97 -0.93 19.33
C SER A 204 6.06 -0.43 20.27
N PHE A 205 6.12 0.88 20.52
CA PHE A 205 7.01 1.45 21.52
C PHE A 205 6.65 1.03 22.95
N ASN A 206 5.46 0.48 23.19
CA ASN A 206 5.09 -0.08 24.48
C ASN A 206 5.59 -1.52 24.64
N ASN A 207 5.43 -2.34 23.60
CA ASN A 207 5.58 -3.80 23.69
C ASN A 207 6.78 -4.37 22.92
N GLY A 208 7.45 -3.58 22.07
CA GLY A 208 8.49 -4.03 21.16
C GLY A 208 7.92 -4.72 19.91
N TYR A 209 8.67 -5.67 19.35
CA TYR A 209 8.28 -6.43 18.16
C TYR A 209 6.94 -7.15 18.38
N ILE A 210 6.04 -7.05 17.40
CA ILE A 210 4.69 -7.60 17.51
C ILE A 210 4.67 -9.04 16.98
N SER A 211 4.11 -9.97 17.74
CA SER A 211 3.93 -11.35 17.27
C SER A 211 2.58 -11.89 17.76
N PRO A 212 1.67 -12.31 16.86
CA PRO A 212 1.81 -12.32 15.40
C PRO A 212 1.81 -10.91 14.78
N GLN A 213 2.45 -10.76 13.62
CA GLN A 213 2.53 -9.49 12.89
C GLN A 213 1.15 -9.04 12.33
N PRO A 214 0.83 -7.73 12.34
CA PRO A 214 -0.51 -7.23 12.01
C PRO A 214 -0.84 -7.27 10.52
N GLU A 215 0.11 -6.87 9.65
CA GLU A 215 -0.04 -7.08 8.21
C GLU A 215 0.08 -8.58 7.91
N PRO A 216 -0.76 -9.18 7.04
CA PRO A 216 -0.53 -10.52 6.52
C PRO A 216 0.79 -10.63 5.76
N GLU A 217 1.17 -11.83 5.31
CA GLU A 217 2.29 -11.99 4.38
C GLU A 217 2.05 -11.16 3.12
N SER A 218 3.11 -10.72 2.43
CA SER A 218 3.01 -9.77 1.30
C SER A 218 2.13 -10.27 0.17
N GLN A 219 2.03 -11.59 0.09
CA GLN A 219 1.26 -12.31 -0.88
C GLN A 219 -0.22 -12.41 -0.40
N ASP A 220 -0.48 -12.40 0.90
CA ASP A 220 -1.79 -12.51 1.57
C ASP A 220 -2.93 -11.57 1.15
N TRP A 221 -2.64 -10.42 0.55
CA TRP A 221 -3.64 -9.34 0.48
C TRP A 221 -3.38 -8.35 -0.64
N ASP A 222 -4.46 -7.74 -1.11
CA ASP A 222 -4.44 -6.75 -2.19
C ASP A 222 -4.85 -5.35 -1.70
N LEU A 223 -5.85 -5.29 -0.81
CA LEU A 223 -6.47 -4.05 -0.34
C LEU A 223 -6.42 -3.95 1.19
N LEU A 224 -6.08 -2.77 1.70
CA LEU A 224 -6.13 -2.41 3.11
C LEU A 224 -7.20 -1.33 3.32
N PHE A 225 -8.26 -1.68 4.03
CA PHE A 225 -9.27 -0.75 4.51
C PHE A 225 -8.83 -0.22 5.86
N SER A 226 -8.48 1.06 5.93
CA SER A 226 -7.93 1.68 7.14
C SER A 226 -8.20 3.19 7.16
N THR A 227 -8.13 3.78 8.35
CA THR A 227 -7.78 5.20 8.43
C THR A 227 -6.32 5.40 8.06
N TYR A 228 -5.99 6.54 7.47
CA TYR A 228 -4.61 6.96 7.20
C TYR A 228 -4.53 8.48 7.10
N THR A 229 -3.36 9.02 7.36
CA THR A 229 -3.08 10.45 7.23
C THR A 229 -2.77 10.77 5.78
N THR A 230 -3.40 11.82 5.25
CA THR A 230 -3.14 12.35 3.91
C THR A 230 -3.19 13.87 3.93
N LEU A 231 -2.74 14.51 2.87
CA LEU A 231 -2.81 15.95 2.71
C LEU A 231 -4.13 16.35 2.04
N LEU A 232 -4.91 17.16 2.74
CA LEU A 232 -6.09 17.84 2.20
C LEU A 232 -5.75 19.31 1.96
N PHE A 233 -6.64 20.01 1.27
CA PHE A 233 -6.47 21.42 0.93
C PHE A 233 -7.73 22.18 1.34
N THR A 234 -7.56 23.37 1.93
CA THR A 234 -8.69 24.27 2.20
C THR A 234 -9.26 24.82 0.89
N ASP A 235 -10.38 25.54 0.96
CA ASP A 235 -10.95 26.21 -0.22
C ASP A 235 -10.00 27.27 -0.80
N GLU A 236 -9.10 27.83 0.02
CA GLU A 236 -8.02 28.74 -0.38
C GLU A 236 -6.79 28.00 -0.95
N GLY A 237 -6.78 26.67 -0.93
CA GLY A 237 -5.68 25.83 -1.41
C GLY A 237 -4.58 25.59 -0.39
N GLU A 238 -4.79 25.90 0.89
CA GLU A 238 -3.78 25.69 1.93
C GLU A 238 -3.73 24.21 2.35
N PRO A 239 -2.55 23.56 2.31
CA PRO A 239 -2.42 22.16 2.65
C PRO A 239 -2.54 21.92 4.15
N TYR A 240 -3.25 20.86 4.55
CA TYR A 240 -3.30 20.41 5.94
C TYR A 240 -3.38 18.88 6.04
N PRO A 241 -2.64 18.25 6.97
CA PRO A 241 -2.75 16.82 7.19
C PRO A 241 -4.08 16.47 7.86
N TYR A 242 -4.68 15.37 7.44
CA TYR A 242 -5.97 14.92 7.96
C TYR A 242 -6.07 13.39 7.97
N LEU A 243 -6.77 12.84 8.98
CA LEU A 243 -7.11 11.42 9.03
C LEU A 243 -8.35 11.15 8.18
N VAL A 244 -8.17 10.47 7.05
CA VAL A 244 -9.25 10.01 6.19
C VAL A 244 -9.49 8.53 6.40
N ASN A 245 -10.72 8.08 6.12
CA ASN A 245 -11.05 6.66 6.04
C ASN A 245 -11.09 6.23 4.57
N GLY A 246 -10.27 5.26 4.16
CA GLY A 246 -10.17 4.87 2.75
C GLY A 246 -9.55 3.50 2.53
N VAL A 247 -9.08 3.28 1.31
CA VAL A 247 -8.46 2.02 0.89
C VAL A 247 -7.08 2.29 0.31
N LEU A 248 -6.09 1.59 0.85
CA LEU A 248 -4.73 1.54 0.34
C LEU A 248 -4.50 0.22 -0.40
N ILE A 249 -3.66 0.22 -1.43
CA ILE A 249 -3.25 -0.99 -2.13
C ILE A 249 -1.92 -1.52 -1.56
N ASN A 250 -1.70 -2.82 -1.73
CA ASN A 250 -0.39 -3.44 -1.58
C ASN A 250 0.52 -3.02 -2.74
N ASP A 251 1.24 -1.91 -2.59
CA ASP A 251 2.14 -1.29 -3.59
C ASP A 251 3.30 -2.17 -4.10
N LYS A 252 3.60 -3.30 -3.47
CA LYS A 252 4.61 -4.26 -3.95
C LYS A 252 4.07 -5.21 -5.01
N GLU A 253 2.79 -5.54 -4.91
CA GLU A 253 2.20 -6.65 -5.66
C GLU A 253 0.99 -6.23 -6.51
N VAL A 254 0.42 -5.05 -6.21
CA VAL A 254 -0.81 -4.55 -6.80
C VAL A 254 -0.56 -3.22 -7.49
N MET A 255 -1.19 -3.04 -8.64
CA MET A 255 -1.26 -1.78 -9.34
C MET A 255 -2.71 -1.42 -9.62
N ALA A 256 -3.04 -0.15 -9.56
CA ALA A 256 -4.40 0.32 -9.81
C ALA A 256 -4.43 1.60 -10.65
N ALA A 257 -5.60 1.88 -11.23
CA ALA A 257 -5.93 3.16 -11.82
C ALA A 257 -7.40 3.49 -11.58
N LEU A 258 -7.70 4.78 -11.45
CA LEU A 258 -9.07 5.29 -11.49
C LEU A 258 -9.57 5.36 -12.94
N ASP A 259 -10.73 4.78 -13.20
CA ASP A 259 -11.53 5.01 -14.40
C ASP A 259 -12.84 5.70 -14.01
N GLY A 260 -12.88 7.02 -14.20
CA GLY A 260 -14.10 7.81 -14.01
C GLY A 260 -14.81 8.22 -15.30
N GLN A 261 -14.44 7.61 -16.43
CA GLN A 261 -14.96 7.98 -17.75
C GLN A 261 -15.97 6.97 -18.31
N HIS A 262 -16.07 5.78 -17.70
CA HIS A 262 -16.92 4.69 -18.16
C HIS A 262 -17.86 4.20 -17.07
N ASP A 263 -19.01 3.69 -17.48
CA ASP A 263 -19.86 2.88 -16.60
C ASP A 263 -19.13 1.59 -16.22
N PHE A 264 -19.40 1.07 -15.02
CA PHE A 264 -18.74 -0.13 -14.50
C PHE A 264 -18.89 -1.33 -15.44
N GLU A 265 -20.05 -1.49 -16.05
CA GLU A 265 -20.40 -2.57 -16.97
C GLU A 265 -19.61 -2.47 -18.28
N ALA A 266 -19.19 -1.28 -18.69
CA ALA A 266 -18.42 -1.02 -19.90
C ALA A 266 -16.91 -1.24 -19.74
N ILE A 267 -16.42 -1.40 -18.50
CA ILE A 267 -15.01 -1.73 -18.24
C ILE A 267 -14.82 -3.24 -18.46
N ASP A 268 -14.18 -3.57 -19.58
CA ASP A 268 -13.82 -4.94 -19.95
C ASP A 268 -12.31 -5.17 -19.86
N ARG A 269 -11.89 -6.39 -20.21
CA ARG A 269 -10.49 -6.79 -20.18
C ARG A 269 -9.62 -5.97 -21.14
N GLN A 270 -10.09 -5.67 -22.35
CA GLN A 270 -9.33 -4.91 -23.33
C GLN A 270 -9.03 -3.50 -22.80
N LYS A 271 -10.05 -2.85 -22.22
CA LYS A 271 -9.89 -1.57 -21.54
C LYS A 271 -8.87 -1.67 -20.41
N ALA A 272 -9.00 -2.67 -19.55
CA ALA A 272 -8.09 -2.87 -18.42
C ALA A 272 -6.64 -3.12 -18.84
N GLU A 273 -6.40 -3.90 -19.91
CA GLU A 273 -5.06 -4.16 -20.45
C GLU A 273 -4.42 -2.91 -21.07
N SER A 274 -5.22 -2.02 -21.66
CA SER A 274 -4.76 -0.75 -22.24
C SER A 274 -4.56 0.38 -21.23
N THR A 275 -4.97 0.19 -19.98
CA THR A 275 -4.92 1.24 -18.94
C THR A 275 -3.54 1.28 -18.29
N LEU A 276 -2.95 2.48 -18.19
CA LEU A 276 -1.72 2.69 -17.42
C LEU A 276 -2.04 2.64 -15.93
N LEU A 277 -1.47 1.66 -15.24
CA LEU A 277 -1.66 1.45 -13.79
C LEU A 277 -0.49 2.02 -12.99
N SER A 278 -0.74 2.38 -11.74
CA SER A 278 0.22 2.92 -10.78
C SER A 278 0.33 2.04 -9.53
N ARG A 279 1.48 2.08 -8.86
CA ARG A 279 1.74 1.46 -7.55
C ARG A 279 1.47 2.39 -6.36
N GLN A 280 1.08 3.65 -6.62
CA GLN A 280 0.76 4.61 -5.58
C GLN A 280 -0.29 4.01 -4.60
N MET A 281 0.03 4.01 -3.32
CA MET A 281 -0.72 3.28 -2.29
C MET A 281 -2.17 3.74 -2.18
N ASP A 282 -2.42 5.05 -2.29
CA ASP A 282 -3.74 5.67 -2.12
C ASP A 282 -4.51 5.91 -3.42
N ILE A 283 -4.21 5.19 -4.52
CA ILE A 283 -4.94 5.33 -5.80
C ILE A 283 -6.45 5.07 -5.66
N ILE A 284 -6.86 4.13 -4.80
CA ILE A 284 -8.28 3.95 -4.47
C ILE A 284 -8.73 4.99 -3.45
N GLY A 285 -7.88 5.27 -2.48
CA GLY A 285 -7.96 6.44 -1.64
C GLY A 285 -9.22 6.49 -0.78
N TYR A 286 -9.57 7.71 -0.38
CA TYR A 286 -10.77 8.00 0.41
C TYR A 286 -11.89 8.64 -0.43
N ASP A 287 -11.57 9.10 -1.64
CA ASP A 287 -12.37 10.02 -2.46
C ASP A 287 -13.34 9.32 -3.41
N TRP A 288 -13.52 8.00 -3.26
CA TRP A 288 -14.63 7.22 -3.82
C TRP A 288 -16.00 7.59 -3.22
N LYS A 289 -16.02 8.41 -2.17
CA LYS A 289 -17.22 8.95 -1.53
C LYS A 289 -17.09 10.45 -1.32
N LYS A 290 -18.24 11.10 -1.22
CA LYS A 290 -18.40 12.51 -0.87
C LYS A 290 -18.97 12.64 0.54
N VAL A 291 -18.47 13.62 1.30
CA VAL A 291 -19.08 14.08 2.54
C VAL A 291 -20.23 15.04 2.22
N ASN A 292 -21.40 14.80 2.80
CA ASN A 292 -22.53 15.71 2.75
C ASN A 292 -22.88 16.20 4.15
N GLY A 293 -23.48 17.39 4.24
CA GLY A 293 -23.88 17.99 5.49
C GLY A 293 -22.85 18.99 6.01
N ASP A 294 -22.93 19.28 7.30
CA ASP A 294 -22.11 20.30 7.95
C ASP A 294 -21.09 19.63 8.88
N VAL A 295 -19.82 19.71 8.46
CA VAL A 295 -18.68 19.21 9.22
C VAL A 295 -18.51 19.95 10.55
N THR A 296 -18.92 21.21 10.66
CA THR A 296 -18.78 22.00 11.89
C THR A 296 -19.77 21.55 12.98
N SER A 297 -21.01 21.22 12.61
CA SER A 297 -22.00 20.66 13.55
C SER A 297 -21.85 19.14 13.77
N GLY A 298 -20.98 18.47 13.01
CA GLY A 298 -20.80 17.02 13.06
C GLY A 298 -21.94 16.22 12.41
N ASN A 299 -22.92 16.90 11.80
CA ASN A 299 -24.02 16.25 11.08
C ASN A 299 -23.60 15.94 9.65
N ILE A 300 -22.84 14.86 9.49
CA ILE A 300 -22.30 14.42 8.20
C ILE A 300 -22.84 13.06 7.77
N THR A 301 -23.06 12.93 6.46
CA THR A 301 -23.32 11.65 5.80
C THR A 301 -22.37 11.44 4.64
N TYR A 302 -22.28 10.21 4.15
CA TYR A 302 -21.42 9.84 3.04
C TYR A 302 -22.25 9.31 1.88
N THR A 303 -21.92 9.74 0.66
CA THR A 303 -22.51 9.19 -0.57
C THR A 303 -21.40 8.68 -1.46
N THR A 304 -21.55 7.46 -1.96
CA THR A 304 -20.63 6.88 -2.94
C THR A 304 -20.72 7.62 -4.26
N LEU A 305 -19.58 7.76 -4.93
CA LEU A 305 -19.50 8.38 -6.25
C LEU A 305 -19.52 7.26 -7.31
N PRO A 306 -20.61 7.10 -8.07
CA PRO A 306 -20.77 5.96 -8.98
C PRO A 306 -19.79 6.00 -10.17
N ASN A 307 -19.20 7.16 -10.47
CA ASN A 307 -18.17 7.35 -11.48
C ASN A 307 -16.75 7.14 -10.93
N ARG A 308 -16.58 6.41 -9.83
CA ARG A 308 -15.27 6.03 -9.28
C ARG A 308 -15.11 4.53 -9.41
N ASN A 309 -14.72 4.09 -10.61
CA ASN A 309 -14.33 2.70 -10.86
C ASN A 309 -12.82 2.57 -10.78
N TYR A 310 -12.34 1.42 -10.34
CA TYR A 310 -10.92 1.12 -10.21
C TYR A 310 -10.58 -0.10 -11.04
N ILE A 311 -9.58 0.03 -11.90
CA ILE A 311 -8.97 -1.09 -12.61
C ILE A 311 -7.76 -1.51 -11.78
N ILE A 312 -7.74 -2.78 -11.37
CA ILE A 312 -6.73 -3.31 -10.45
C ILE A 312 -6.05 -4.52 -11.12
N ARG A 313 -4.73 -4.53 -11.13
CA ARG A 313 -3.92 -5.71 -11.46
C ARG A 313 -3.29 -6.22 -10.17
N ASN A 314 -3.64 -7.44 -9.78
CA ASN A 314 -3.06 -8.06 -8.60
C ASN A 314 -1.72 -8.76 -8.91
N ARG A 315 -1.16 -9.39 -7.89
CA ARG A 315 0.12 -10.13 -7.92
C ARG A 315 0.22 -11.22 -8.97
N SER A 316 -0.89 -11.90 -9.28
CA SER A 316 -0.91 -12.96 -10.30
C SER A 316 -1.08 -12.43 -11.73
N GLY A 317 -1.09 -11.10 -11.89
CA GLY A 317 -1.38 -10.44 -13.16
C GLY A 317 -2.86 -10.45 -13.53
N ALA A 318 -3.74 -10.96 -12.67
CA ALA A 318 -5.17 -10.95 -12.92
C ALA A 318 -5.70 -9.51 -12.83
N LEU A 319 -6.54 -9.15 -13.80
CA LEU A 319 -7.20 -7.86 -13.87
C LEU A 319 -8.57 -7.95 -13.21
N TYR A 320 -8.92 -6.90 -12.48
CA TYR A 320 -10.19 -6.71 -11.82
C TYR A 320 -10.70 -5.31 -12.11
N LYS A 321 -12.02 -5.15 -12.09
CA LYS A 321 -12.67 -3.85 -11.88
C LYS A 321 -13.35 -3.83 -10.52
N LEU A 322 -13.40 -2.67 -9.88
CA LEU A 322 -14.00 -2.47 -8.56
C LEU A 322 -14.74 -1.13 -8.50
N ARG A 323 -15.92 -1.07 -7.85
CA ARG A 323 -16.60 0.19 -7.50
C ARG A 323 -17.21 0.11 -6.10
N PHE A 324 -17.32 1.24 -5.41
CA PHE A 324 -18.01 1.30 -4.12
C PHE A 324 -19.48 1.62 -4.32
N ILE A 325 -20.35 0.94 -3.56
CA ILE A 325 -21.80 1.09 -3.65
C ILE A 325 -22.44 1.56 -2.34
N ASP A 326 -21.78 1.36 -1.19
CA ASP A 326 -22.28 1.83 0.10
C ASP A 326 -21.14 2.15 1.08
N PHE A 327 -21.45 2.88 2.15
CA PHE A 327 -20.60 3.16 3.31
C PHE A 327 -21.24 2.71 4.64
N TYR A 328 -22.51 2.30 4.61
CA TYR A 328 -23.30 1.95 5.77
C TYR A 328 -23.67 0.47 5.79
N ASN A 329 -23.85 -0.08 6.99
CA ASN A 329 -24.42 -1.42 7.13
C ASN A 329 -25.96 -1.37 7.05
N LYS A 330 -26.60 -2.55 7.12
CA LYS A 330 -28.08 -2.70 7.08
C LYS A 330 -28.84 -1.96 8.19
N GLN A 331 -28.15 -1.51 9.24
CA GLN A 331 -28.72 -0.72 10.34
C GLN A 331 -28.47 0.79 10.16
N GLY A 332 -27.84 1.21 9.06
CA GLY A 332 -27.47 2.61 8.83
C GLY A 332 -26.25 3.08 9.63
N LYS A 333 -25.45 2.18 10.21
CA LYS A 333 -24.20 2.56 10.88
C LYS A 333 -23.10 2.77 9.86
N LYS A 334 -22.36 3.86 10.01
CA LYS A 334 -21.20 4.21 9.17
C LYS A 334 -20.01 3.28 9.43
N GLY A 335 -19.02 3.27 8.53
CA GLY A 335 -17.80 2.46 8.68
C GLY A 335 -17.93 1.05 8.14
N TYR A 336 -18.82 0.86 7.16
CA TYR A 336 -19.06 -0.41 6.51
C TYR A 336 -19.02 -0.24 4.98
N PRO A 337 -17.86 0.13 4.39
CA PRO A 337 -17.71 0.23 2.95
C PRO A 337 -18.15 -1.07 2.27
N THR A 338 -19.10 -0.94 1.35
CA THR A 338 -19.55 -2.04 0.48
C THR A 338 -19.12 -1.74 -0.94
N PHE A 339 -18.49 -2.71 -1.58
CA PHE A 339 -17.99 -2.60 -2.95
C PHE A 339 -18.38 -3.80 -3.79
N GLU A 340 -18.45 -3.57 -5.09
CA GLU A 340 -18.58 -4.59 -6.12
C GLU A 340 -17.24 -4.75 -6.82
N TYR A 341 -16.88 -5.99 -7.16
CA TYR A 341 -15.71 -6.26 -7.98
C TYR A 341 -15.92 -7.45 -8.91
N GLN A 342 -15.20 -7.46 -10.02
CA GLN A 342 -15.27 -8.52 -11.04
C GLN A 342 -13.88 -8.78 -11.60
N ARG A 343 -13.49 -10.06 -11.72
CA ARG A 343 -12.29 -10.47 -12.46
C ARG A 343 -12.57 -10.41 -13.97
N LEU A 344 -11.68 -9.78 -14.73
CA LEU A 344 -11.82 -9.49 -16.16
C LEU A 344 -11.15 -10.54 -17.07
#